data_AF-A0A0D2C516-F1
#
_entry.id   AF-A0A0D2C516-F1
#
_cell.length_a   1.000
_cell.length_b   1.000
_cell.length_c   1.000
_cell.angle_alpha   90.00
_cell.angle_beta   90.00
_cell.angle_gamma   90.00
#
_symmetry.space_group_name_H-M   'P 1'
#
loop_
_entity.id
_entity.type
_entity.pdbx_description
1 polymer ?
#
loop_
_entity_poly.entity_id
_entity_poly.type
_entity_poly.pdbx_seq_one_letter_code
_entity_poly.pdbx_strand_id
1 'polypeptide(L)'
;MATSAQSDQAASSEPQSDAWEKSKATFQGKRSSEYYDPCQEFANKSIKCMHRNKGDREMCQDYFKAYRDCKKEWTAKRRAEAGSWFG
;
A
#
# COMPACT_ATOMS: atom_id res chain seq x y z
N MET A 1 14.49 10.00 34.67
CA MET A 1 13.02 9.84 34.48
C MET A 1 12.76 9.68 33.00
N ALA A 2 12.00 8.64 32.64
CA ALA A 2 11.34 8.32 31.36
C ALA A 2 12.15 8.42 30.04
N THR A 3 12.56 7.25 29.54
CA THR A 3 12.87 6.99 28.14
C THR A 3 11.57 6.99 27.34
N SER A 4 11.24 8.09 26.66
CA SER A 4 10.13 8.12 25.71
C SER A 4 10.53 7.38 24.44
N ALA A 5 10.04 6.15 24.32
CA ALA A 5 9.95 5.43 23.06
C ALA A 5 9.12 6.26 22.08
N GLN A 6 9.77 6.91 21.12
CA GLN A 6 9.10 7.37 19.91
C GLN A 6 9.01 6.17 18.96
N SER A 7 7.93 5.44 19.15
CA SER A 7 7.39 4.43 18.25
C SER A 7 7.20 4.98 16.85
N ASP A 8 7.66 4.20 15.87
CA ASP A 8 6.98 3.99 14.60
C ASP A 8 6.66 5.23 13.75
N GLN A 9 7.68 5.95 13.31
CA GLN A 9 7.60 6.73 12.06
C GLN A 9 8.79 6.41 11.15
N ALA A 10 8.93 5.13 10.81
CA ALA A 10 9.52 4.74 9.53
C ALA A 10 8.46 4.97 8.43
N ALA A 11 8.09 6.23 8.22
CA ALA A 11 7.66 6.69 6.90
C ALA A 11 8.95 6.83 6.10
N SER A 12 9.47 5.70 5.65
CA SER A 12 10.69 5.62 4.84
C SER A 12 10.49 6.49 3.62
N SER A 13 11.15 7.64 3.62
CA SER A 13 11.45 8.43 2.43
C SER A 13 12.47 7.67 1.58
N GLU A 14 12.07 6.50 1.09
CA GLU A 14 12.64 5.93 -0.13
C GLU A 14 11.95 6.64 -1.31
N PRO A 15 12.65 6.86 -2.44
CA PRO A 15 12.06 7.57 -3.56
C PRO A 15 10.76 6.87 -3.98
N GLN A 16 9.63 7.59 -3.94
CA GLN A 16 8.32 7.07 -4.31
C GLN A 16 8.28 6.48 -5.74
N SER A 17 9.25 6.86 -6.59
CA SER A 17 9.52 6.28 -7.91
C SER A 17 10.00 4.84 -7.84
N ASP A 18 10.88 4.51 -6.90
CA ASP A 18 11.59 3.23 -6.85
C ASP A 18 10.65 2.12 -6.37
N ALA A 19 9.78 2.45 -5.42
CA ALA A 19 8.72 1.56 -4.97
C ALA A 19 7.70 1.26 -6.08
N TRP A 20 7.33 2.27 -6.89
CA TRP A 20 6.43 2.11 -8.03
C TRP A 20 7.02 1.17 -9.09
N GLU A 21 8.25 1.41 -9.52
CA GLU A 21 8.90 0.61 -10.56
C GLU A 21 9.11 -0.84 -10.12
N LYS A 22 9.49 -1.07 -8.86
CA LYS A 22 9.61 -2.42 -8.30
C LYS A 22 8.27 -3.17 -8.28
N SER A 23 7.21 -2.51 -7.84
CA SER A 23 5.87 -3.10 -7.83
C SER A 23 5.34 -3.35 -9.24
N LYS A 24 5.66 -2.48 -10.20
CA LYS A 24 5.32 -2.62 -11.62
C LYS A 24 6.05 -3.78 -12.28
N ALA A 25 7.35 -3.90 -12.08
CA ALA A 25 8.14 -5.03 -12.58
C ALA A 25 7.60 -6.36 -12.06
N THR A 26 7.28 -6.42 -10.76
CA THR A 26 6.68 -7.62 -10.15
C THR A 26 5.29 -7.93 -10.73
N PHE A 27 4.45 -6.92 -10.89
CA PHE A 27 3.12 -7.08 -11.48
C PHE A 27 3.15 -7.55 -12.94
N GLN A 28 4.15 -7.12 -13.71
CA GLN A 28 4.34 -7.54 -15.10
C GLN A 28 4.96 -8.94 -15.21
N GLY A 29 5.83 -9.32 -14.27
CA GLY A 29 6.48 -10.64 -14.24
C GLY A 29 5.61 -11.77 -13.69
N LYS A 30 4.51 -11.46 -13.00
CA LYS A 30 3.61 -12.49 -12.44
C LYS A 30 2.90 -13.30 -13.53
N ARG A 31 2.53 -14.54 -13.21
CA ARG A 31 1.72 -15.37 -14.13
C ARG A 31 0.33 -14.77 -14.31
N SER A 32 -0.31 -15.01 -15.46
CA SER A 32 -1.65 -14.47 -15.74
C SER A 32 -2.72 -14.86 -14.71
N SER A 33 -2.56 -15.99 -14.02
CA SER A 33 -3.46 -16.47 -12.97
C SER A 33 -3.06 -16.05 -11.55
N GLU A 34 -1.92 -15.38 -11.40
CA GLU A 34 -1.34 -15.04 -10.09
C GLU A 34 -1.86 -13.69 -9.59
N TYR A 35 -2.28 -13.67 -8.33
CA TYR A 35 -2.74 -12.45 -7.66
C TYR A 35 -1.55 -11.67 -7.11
N TYR A 36 -1.47 -10.38 -7.45
CA TYR A 36 -0.49 -9.47 -6.90
C TYR A 36 -1.17 -8.15 -6.52
N ASP A 37 -1.05 -7.77 -5.25
CA ASP A 37 -1.49 -6.48 -4.73
C ASP A 37 -0.27 -5.66 -4.26
N PRO A 38 0.08 -4.55 -4.93
CA PRO A 38 1.16 -3.67 -4.48
C PRO A 38 0.84 -2.96 -3.15
N CYS A 39 -0.43 -2.94 -2.74
CA CYS A 39 -0.89 -2.33 -1.49
C CYS A 39 -0.97 -3.33 -0.32
N GLN A 40 -0.42 -4.54 -0.49
CA GLN A 40 -0.49 -5.62 0.51
C GLN A 40 0.00 -5.19 1.89
N GLU A 41 1.01 -4.33 1.98
CA GLU A 41 1.52 -3.82 3.27
C GLU A 41 0.47 -3.01 4.04
N PHE A 42 -0.31 -2.18 3.36
CA PHE A 42 -1.40 -1.43 3.98
C PHE A 42 -2.55 -2.37 4.41
N ALA A 43 -2.85 -3.39 3.59
CA ALA A 43 -3.81 -4.42 3.96
C ALA A 43 -3.36 -5.17 5.22
N ASN A 44 -2.10 -5.60 5.28
CA ASN A 44 -1.52 -6.28 6.44
C ASN A 44 -1.60 -5.43 7.70
N LYS A 45 -1.34 -4.11 7.60
CA LYS A 45 -1.50 -3.16 8.72
C LYS A 45 -2.96 -3.08 9.20
N SER A 46 -3.91 -3.00 8.27
CA SER A 46 -5.33 -2.98 8.62
C SER A 46 -5.80 -4.27 9.31
N ILE A 47 -5.33 -5.44 8.85
CA ILE A 47 -5.61 -6.74 9.47
C ILE A 47 -5.00 -6.82 10.87
N LYS A 48 -3.75 -6.37 11.02
CA LYS A 48 -3.05 -6.26 12.30
C LYS A 48 -3.79 -5.37 13.29
N CYS A 49 -4.42 -4.29 12.83
CA CYS A 49 -5.25 -3.43 13.66
C CYS A 49 -6.54 -4.13 14.08
N MET A 50 -7.24 -4.80 13.15
CA MET A 50 -8.45 -5.56 13.47
C MET A 50 -8.18 -6.67 14.50
N HIS A 51 -7.07 -7.40 14.37
CA HIS A 51 -6.71 -8.46 15.33
C HIS A 51 -6.45 -7.91 16.75
N ARG A 52 -5.90 -6.70 16.87
CA ARG A 52 -5.65 -6.04 18.16
C ARG A 52 -6.92 -5.49 18.81
N ASN A 53 -7.83 -4.98 18.00
CA ASN A 53 -9.06 -4.33 18.45
C ASN A 53 -10.31 -5.23 18.38
N LYS A 54 -10.12 -6.57 18.38
CA LYS A 54 -11.23 -7.56 18.34
C LYS A 54 -12.21 -7.36 17.17
N GLY A 55 -11.71 -6.85 16.05
CA GLY A 55 -12.52 -6.58 14.86
C GLY A 55 -13.22 -5.22 14.85
N ASP A 56 -12.92 -4.32 15.78
CA ASP A 56 -13.42 -2.95 15.72
C ASP A 56 -12.84 -2.23 14.49
N ARG A 57 -13.73 -1.87 13.57
CA ARG A 57 -13.41 -1.25 12.30
C ARG A 57 -13.24 0.25 12.41
N GLU A 58 -13.87 0.88 13.40
CA GLU A 58 -13.83 2.34 13.59
C GLU A 58 -12.42 2.78 14.01
N MET A 59 -11.79 1.98 14.87
CA MET A 59 -10.40 2.19 15.30
C MET A 59 -9.37 2.02 14.18
N CYS A 60 -9.73 1.35 13.08
CA CYS A 60 -8.80 1.00 11.99
C CYS A 60 -9.06 1.76 10.69
N GLN A 61 -9.92 2.79 10.70
CA GLN A 61 -10.32 3.54 9.49
C GLN A 61 -9.14 4.13 8.74
N ASP A 62 -8.12 4.63 9.44
CA ASP A 62 -6.93 5.20 8.81
C ASP A 62 -6.13 4.17 8.00
N TYR A 63 -6.05 2.93 8.50
CA TYR A 63 -5.39 1.85 7.76
C TYR A 63 -6.18 1.44 6.52
N PHE A 64 -7.51 1.39 6.61
CA PHE A 64 -8.36 1.13 5.44
C PHE A 64 -8.28 2.26 4.42
N LYS A 65 -8.22 3.51 4.89
CA LYS A 65 -8.04 4.68 4.05
C LYS A 65 -6.72 4.60 3.28
N ALA A 66 -5.62 4.31 3.96
CA ALA A 66 -4.31 4.14 3.32
C ALA A 66 -4.32 3.05 2.24
N TYR A 67 -4.99 1.90 2.49
CA TYR A 67 -5.15 0.84 1.49
C TYR A 67 -5.94 1.31 0.25
N ARG A 68 -7.07 2.01 0.47
CA ARG A 68 -7.91 2.54 -0.62
C ARG A 68 -7.18 3.59 -1.44
N ASP A 69 -6.45 4.48 -0.78
CA ASP A 69 -5.68 5.54 -1.43
C ASP A 69 -4.54 4.94 -2.27
N CYS A 70 -3.79 3.98 -1.72
CA CYS A 70 -2.76 3.24 -2.46
C CYS A 70 -3.34 2.58 -3.73
N LYS A 71 -4.48 1.90 -3.61
CA LYS A 71 -5.10 1.20 -4.76
C LYS A 71 -5.61 2.19 -5.82
N LYS A 72 -6.12 3.35 -5.38
CA LYS A 72 -6.57 4.42 -6.26
C LYS A 72 -5.39 4.99 -7.05
N GLU A 73 -4.30 5.32 -6.38
CA GLU A 73 -3.07 5.82 -7.02
C GLU A 73 -2.47 4.79 -7.97
N TRP A 74 -2.43 3.52 -7.56
CA TRP A 74 -1.92 2.45 -8.40
C TRP A 74 -2.70 2.31 -9.71
N THR A 75 -4.02 2.28 -9.61
CA THR A 75 -4.90 2.17 -10.77
C THR A 75 -4.83 3.42 -11.65
N ALA A 76 -4.74 4.61 -11.04
CA ALA A 76 -4.62 5.87 -11.76
C ALA A 76 -3.31 5.95 -12.57
N LYS A 77 -2.17 5.65 -11.95
CA LYS A 77 -0.87 5.62 -12.62
C LYS A 77 -0.83 4.56 -13.74
N ARG A 78 -1.36 3.36 -13.49
CA ARG A 78 -1.50 2.30 -14.52
C ARG A 78 -2.31 2.76 -15.73
N ARG A 79 -3.42 3.46 -15.49
CA ARG A 79 -4.28 4.01 -16.55
C ARG A 79 -3.59 5.15 -17.30
N ALA A 80 -2.87 6.03 -16.60
CA ALA A 80 -2.11 7.10 -17.23
C ALA A 80 -1.01 6.54 -18.15
N GLU A 81 -0.25 5.54 -17.70
CA GLU A 81 0.75 4.86 -18.52
C GLU A 81 0.13 4.10 -19.70
N ALA A 82 -1.02 3.44 -19.51
CA ALA A 82 -1.71 2.71 -20.58
C ALA A 82 -2.38 3.65 -21.61
N GLY A 83 -2.90 4.79 -21.17
CA GLY A 83 -3.55 5.79 -22.01
C GLY A 83 -2.57 6.58 -22.89
N SER A 84 -1.28 6.60 -22.55
CA SER A 84 -0.24 7.24 -23.35
C SER A 84 0.04 6.56 -24.70
N TRP A 85 -0.50 5.36 -24.93
CA TRP A 85 -0.27 4.58 -26.17
C TRP A 85 -1.22 4.97 -27.33
N PHE A 86 -2.30 5.70 -27.07
CA PHE A 86 -3.30 6.09 -28.09
C PHE A 86 -3.24 7.58 -28.49
N GLY A 87 -2.09 8.24 -28.30
CA GLY A 87 -1.83 9.63 -28.70
C GLY A 87 -0.87 9.73 -29.86
#